data_AF-A0A1I5ZSY7-F1
#
_entry.id   AF-A0A1I5ZSY7-F1
#
_cell.length_a   1.000
_cell.length_b   1.000
_cell.length_c   1.000
_cell.angle_alpha   90.00
_cell.angle_beta   90.00
_cell.angle_gamma   90.00
#
_symmetry.space_group_name_H-M   'P 1'
#
loop_
_entity.id
_entity.type
_entity.pdbx_description
1 polymer ?
#
loop_
_entity_poly.entity_id
_entity_poly.type
_entity_poly.pdbx_seq_one_letter_code
_entity_poly.pdbx_strand_id
1 'polypeptide(L)' 'MRTRRLTAGLTVLFIAALLIFDQAQSEPVNRFQQPATIALGSGQAAGGAHCAALPD' A
#
# COMPACT_ATOMS: atom_id res chain seq x y z
N MET A 1 6.34 34.31 6.22
CA MET A 1 5.65 33.40 5.26
C MET A 1 6.59 32.58 4.35
N ARG A 2 7.83 33.02 4.07
CA ARG A 2 8.77 32.35 3.16
C ARG A 2 9.19 30.94 3.60
N THR A 3 9.46 30.74 4.89
CA THR A 3 9.85 29.43 5.46
C THR A 3 8.73 28.41 5.37
N ARG A 4 7.49 28.80 5.66
CA ARG A 4 6.31 27.91 5.55
C ARG A 4 6.10 27.37 4.13
N ARG A 5 6.22 28.22 3.11
CA ARG A 5 6.08 27.80 1.71
C ARG A 5 7.21 26.87 1.27
N LEU A 6 8.44 27.14 1.70
CA LEU A 6 9.60 26.30 1.42
C LEU A 6 9.46 24.93 2.08
N THR A 7 9.12 24.88 3.37
CA THR A 7 8.90 23.62 4.08
C THR A 7 7.77 22.82 3.45
N ALA A 8 6.61 23.43 3.19
CA ALA A 8 5.50 22.75 2.53
C ALA A 8 5.87 22.19 1.15
N GLY A 9 6.62 22.97 0.34
CA GLY A 9 7.13 22.52 -0.95
C GLY A 9 8.05 21.31 -0.83
N LEU A 10 8.99 21.33 0.12
CA LEU A 10 9.89 20.20 0.39
C LEU A 10 9.12 18.97 0.88
N THR A 11 8.12 19.14 1.75
CA THR A 11 7.30 18.03 2.23
C THR A 11 6.54 17.36 1.08
N VAL A 12 5.90 18.15 0.21
CA VAL A 12 5.16 17.61 -0.95
C VAL A 12 6.11 16.92 -1.92
N LEU A 13 7.26 17.52 -2.21
CA LEU A 13 8.28 16.92 -3.08
C LEU A 13 8.79 15.59 -2.51
N PHE A 14 9.04 15.53 -1.21
CA PHE A 14 9.47 14.32 -0.53
C PHE A 14 8.41 13.21 -0.60
N ILE A 15 7.14 13.53 -0.35
CA ILE A 15 6.04 12.57 -0.46
C ILE A 15 5.93 12.04 -1.89
N ALA A 16 5.98 12.92 -2.90
CA ALA A 16 5.94 12.51 -4.30
C ALA A 16 7.10 11.58 -4.66
N ALA A 17 8.32 11.88 -4.18
CA ALA A 17 9.49 11.04 -4.40
C ALA A 17 9.32 9.65 -3.75
N LEU A 18 8.80 9.60 -2.52
CA LEU A 18 8.50 8.33 -1.84
C LEU A 18 7.49 7.49 -2.60
N LEU A 19 6.40 8.10 -3.10
CA LEU A 19 5.38 7.38 -3.86
C LEU A 19 5.93 6.83 -5.18
N ILE A 20 6.75 7.60 -5.89
CA ILE A 20 7.39 7.11 -7.13
C ILE A 20 8.33 5.95 -6.82
N PHE A 21 9.11 6.06 -5.75
CA PHE A 21 10.02 4.99 -5.32
C PHE A 21 9.26 3.73 -4.91
N ASP A 22 8.21 3.86 -4.09
CA ASP A 22 7.33 2.76 -3.67
C ASP A 22 6.71 2.05 -4.86
N GLN A 23 6.17 2.79 -5.83
CA GLN A 23 5.60 2.23 -7.06
C GLN A 23 6.64 1.54 -7.95
N ALA A 24 7.88 2.05 -7.99
CA ALA A 24 8.94 1.45 -8.80
C ALA A 24 9.52 0.15 -8.18
N GLN A 25 9.39 -0.02 -6.86
CA GLN A 25 9.90 -1.18 -6.13
C GLN A 25 8.81 -2.22 -5.80
N SER A 26 7.55 -1.82 -5.80
CA SER A 26 6.44 -2.70 -5.46
C SER A 26 6.17 -3.73 -6.57
N GLU A 27 6.03 -4.99 -6.18
CA GLU A 27 5.48 -6.02 -7.05
C GLU A 27 3.96 -5.81 -7.26
N PRO A 28 3.38 -6.29 -8.38
CA PRO A 28 1.94 -6.28 -8.57
C PRO A 28 1.24 -6.97 -7.40
N VAL A 29 0.20 -6.32 -6.86
CA VAL A 29 -0.56 -6.86 -5.73
C VAL A 29 -1.19 -8.20 -6.11
N ASN A 30 -0.75 -9.27 -5.45
CA ASN A 30 -1.39 -10.58 -5.55
C ASN A 30 -2.64 -10.61 -4.67
N ARG A 31 -3.82 -10.49 -5.30
CA ARG A 31 -5.12 -10.50 -4.62
C ARG A 31 -5.38 -11.79 -3.83
N PHE A 32 -4.77 -12.91 -4.21
CA PHE A 32 -4.93 -14.21 -3.52
C PHE A 32 -4.01 -14.36 -2.30
N GLN A 33 -2.95 -13.55 -2.22
CA GLN A 33 -2.01 -13.55 -1.09
C GLN A 33 -2.21 -12.37 -0.16
N GLN A 34 -3.21 -11.52 -0.42
CA GLN A 34 -3.52 -10.41 0.45
C GLN A 34 -3.97 -10.95 1.82
N PRO A 35 -3.36 -10.52 2.94
CA PRO A 35 -3.80 -10.92 4.28
C PRO A 35 -5.18 -10.33 4.59
N ALA A 36 -5.90 -10.92 5.54
CA ALA A 36 -7.18 -10.37 5.97
C ALA A 36 -7.02 -8.92 6.46
N THR A 37 -7.96 -8.04 6.09
CA THR A 37 -7.93 -6.62 6.50
C THR A 37 -7.91 -6.44 8.02
N ILE A 38 -8.44 -7.42 8.75
CA ILE A 38 -8.31 -7.56 10.19
C ILE A 38 -7.79 -8.98 10.47
N ALA A 39 -6.52 -9.09 10.87
CA ALA A 39 -5.91 -10.33 11.32
C ALA A 39 -5.35 -10.12 12.74
N LEU A 40 -6.08 -10.54 13.78
CA LEU A 40 -5.62 -10.48 15.18
C LEU A 40 -4.58 -11.58 15.48
N GLY A 41 -3.55 -11.70 14.64
CA GLY A 41 -2.49 -12.70 14.81
C GLY A 41 -2.94 -14.16 14.67
N SER A 42 -4.13 -14.41 14.13
CA SER A 42 -4.72 -15.75 14.00
C SER A 42 -4.19 -16.59 12.84
N GLY A 43 -3.27 -16.05 12.02
CA GLY A 43 -2.80 -16.69 10.79
C GLY A 43 -3.88 -16.82 9.71
N GLN A 44 -5.00 -16.11 9.83
CA GLN A 44 -6.09 -16.13 8.85
C GLN A 44 -5.65 -15.46 7.54
N ALA A 45 -5.75 -16.21 6.44
CA ALA A 45 -5.70 -15.66 5.09
C ALA A 45 -6.96 -14.83 4.82
N ALA A 46 -6.91 -13.86 3.88
CA ALA A 46 -8.12 -13.13 3.49
C ALA A 46 -9.14 -14.10 2.85
N GLY A 47 -10.13 -14.55 3.63
CA GLY A 47 -11.33 -15.21 3.13
C GLY A 47 -12.29 -14.21 2.50
N GLY A 48 -11.82 -13.48 1.48
CA GLY A 48 -12.59 -12.41 0.85
C GLY A 48 -13.52 -12.92 -0.25
N ALA A 49 -14.65 -13.53 0.14
CA ALA A 49 -15.77 -14.00 -0.69
C ALA A 49 -15.68 -15.44 -1.26
N HIS A 50 -16.86 -16.10 -1.34
CA HIS A 50 -17.07 -17.46 -1.84
C HIS A 50 -16.48 -17.72 -3.25
N CYS A 51 -16.22 -16.65 -4.02
CA CYS A 51 -15.65 -16.70 -5.37
C CYS A 51 -14.16 -16.29 -5.44
N ALA A 52 -13.46 -16.14 -4.31
CA ALA A 52 -12.05 -15.73 -4.30
C ALA A 52 -11.05 -16.89 -4.31
N ALA A 53 -11.52 -18.12 -4.45
CA ALA A 53 -10.66 -19.24 -4.77
C ALA A 53 -9.99 -19.00 -6.13
N LEU A 54 -8.68 -19.20 -6.21
CA LEU A 54 -7.95 -19.18 -7.47
C LEU A 54 -8.57 -20.27 -8.38
N PRO A 55 -9.09 -19.94 -9.57
CA PRO A 55 -9.53 -20.95 -10.51
C PRO A 55 -8.32 -21.75 -11.00
N ASP A 56 -8.46 -23.08 -11.08
CA ASP A 56 -7.47 -23.98 -11.68
C ASP A 56 -7.25 -23.68 -13.18
#